data_AF-A0A966SPA4-F1
#
_entry.id   AF-A0A966SPA4-F1
#
_cell.length_a   1.000
_cell.length_b   1.000
_cell.length_c   1.000
_cell.angle_alpha   90.00
_cell.angle_beta   90.00
_cell.angle_gamma   90.00
#
_symmetry.space_group_name_H-M   'P 1'
#
loop_
_entity.id
_entity.type
_entity.pdbx_description
1 polymer ?
#
loop_
_entity_poly.entity_id
_entity_poly.type
_entity_poly.pdbx_seq_one_letter_code
_entity_poly.pdbx_strand_id
1 'polypeptide(L)'
;MSEPLFPKRGYDFGKDFTPLAVTAVVPNILVAHPKVTLNSAKEVAEYARANPGKLSYCSGGSGTAAHIVGELFRMNTQTNLIHVPHTGTAAAYLTFLSGNCDLMFDGLGTAAPYL
;
A
#
# COMPACT_ATOMS: atom_id res chain seq x y z
N MET A 1 3.06 -8.73 8.57
CA MET A 1 1.70 -8.52 9.12
C MET A 1 1.85 -7.77 10.42
N SER A 2 1.06 -6.71 10.64
CA SER A 2 1.15 -5.91 11.87
C SER A 2 0.43 -6.59 13.04
N GLU A 3 1.16 -6.82 14.14
CA GLU A 3 0.67 -7.47 15.36
C GLU A 3 -0.58 -6.80 15.99
N PRO A 4 -0.69 -5.45 16.06
CA PRO A 4 -1.87 -4.80 16.61
C PRO A 4 -3.17 -5.04 15.83
N LEU A 5 -3.09 -5.40 14.54
CA LEU A 5 -4.28 -5.61 13.70
C LEU A 5 -4.85 -7.03 13.82
N PHE A 6 -4.11 -7.97 14.42
CA PHE A 6 -4.51 -9.37 14.55
C PHE A 6 -4.31 -9.91 15.98
N PRO A 7 -5.07 -9.39 16.98
CA PRO A 7 -4.86 -9.75 18.39
C PRO A 7 -5.16 -11.22 18.72
N LYS A 8 -5.93 -11.94 17.88
CA LYS A 8 -6.30 -13.36 18.06
C LYS A 8 -5.55 -14.29 17.11
N ARG A 9 -4.24 -14.10 16.98
CA ARG A 9 -3.40 -14.86 16.03
C ARG A 9 -2.87 -16.21 16.55
N GLY A 10 -2.95 -16.45 17.86
CA GLY A 10 -2.55 -17.72 18.48
C GLY A 10 -1.04 -17.91 18.68
N TYR A 11 -0.24 -16.87 18.49
CA TYR A 11 1.21 -16.87 18.74
C TYR A 11 1.71 -15.44 19.09
N ASP A 12 2.86 -15.34 19.76
CA ASP A 12 3.56 -14.11 20.17
C ASP A 12 4.93 -14.05 19.45
N PHE A 13 5.21 -12.96 18.74
CA PHE A 13 6.42 -12.85 17.90
C PHE A 13 7.68 -12.72 18.76
N GLY A 14 7.58 -12.12 19.95
CA GLY A 14 8.70 -11.92 20.86
C GLY A 14 9.00 -13.14 21.74
N LYS A 15 8.07 -14.09 21.86
CA LYS A 15 8.22 -15.28 22.71
C LYS A 15 8.36 -16.58 21.92
N ASP A 16 7.59 -16.75 20.85
CA ASP A 16 7.47 -18.04 20.18
C ASP A 16 8.47 -18.19 19.01
N PHE A 17 9.23 -17.13 18.69
CA PHE A 17 10.17 -17.11 17.56
C PHE A 17 11.55 -16.56 17.97
N THR A 18 12.62 -17.20 17.48
CA THR A 18 13.99 -16.67 17.58
C THR A 18 14.40 -16.09 16.22
N PRO A 19 14.74 -14.79 16.13
CA PRO A 19 15.16 -14.18 14.87
C PRO A 19 16.52 -14.75 14.43
N LEU A 20 16.64 -15.14 13.16
CA LEU A 20 17.87 -15.69 12.60
C LEU A 20 18.68 -14.65 11.82
N ALA A 21 18.09 -14.09 10.75
CA ALA A 21 18.73 -13.08 9.91
C ALA A 21 17.70 -12.32 9.07
N VAL A 22 18.05 -11.09 8.66
CA VAL A 22 17.32 -10.33 7.63
C VAL A 22 17.89 -10.72 6.26
N THR A 23 17.02 -11.21 5.36
CA THR A 23 17.45 -11.71 4.05
C THR A 23 17.34 -10.66 2.94
N ALA A 24 16.42 -9.70 3.07
CA ALA A 24 16.22 -8.64 2.09
C ALA A 24 15.54 -7.42 2.72
N VAL A 25 15.78 -6.26 2.11
CA VAL A 25 15.04 -5.01 2.35
C VAL A 25 14.50 -4.56 1.01
N VAL A 26 13.18 -4.45 0.89
CA VAL A 26 12.52 -4.05 -0.35
C VAL A 26 11.97 -2.64 -0.17
N PRO A 27 12.37 -1.66 -1.00
CA PRO A 27 11.79 -0.33 -0.95
C PRO A 27 10.33 -0.38 -1.43
N ASN A 28 9.45 0.34 -0.75
CA ASN A 28 8.08 0.57 -1.20
C ASN A 28 8.04 1.81 -2.10
N ILE A 29 7.22 1.76 -3.14
CA ILE A 29 7.00 2.85 -4.08
C ILE A 29 5.51 3.19 -4.17
N LEU A 30 5.22 4.44 -4.52
CA LEU A 30 3.88 4.87 -4.94
C LEU A 30 3.81 4.76 -6.46
N VAL A 31 2.84 3.99 -6.95
CA VAL A 31 2.55 3.83 -8.37
C VAL A 31 1.19 4.45 -8.66
N ALA A 32 1.10 5.24 -9.73
CA ALA A 32 -0.16 5.81 -10.21
C ALA A 32 -0.58 5.11 -11.51
N HIS A 33 -1.87 4.81 -11.66
CA HIS A 33 -2.40 4.26 -12.90
C HIS A 33 -2.23 5.29 -14.04
N PRO A 34 -1.97 4.89 -15.30
CA PRO A 34 -1.78 5.83 -16.42
C PRO A 34 -2.92 6.84 -16.66
N LYS A 35 -4.12 6.57 -16.14
CA LYS A 35 -5.26 7.50 -16.18
C LYS A 35 -5.10 8.70 -15.22
N VAL A 36 -4.23 8.59 -14.23
CA VAL A 36 -3.94 9.63 -13.23
C VAL A 36 -2.82 10.48 -13.77
N THR A 37 -3.13 11.72 -14.14
CA THR A 37 -2.17 12.67 -14.75
C THR A 37 -1.29 13.40 -13.73
N LEU A 38 -1.05 12.79 -12.57
CA LEU A 38 -0.25 13.36 -11.48
C LEU A 38 1.13 12.71 -11.54
N ASN A 39 2.17 13.53 -11.66
CA ASN A 39 3.53 13.06 -12.02
C ASN A 39 4.47 12.98 -10.82
N SER A 40 3.98 13.30 -9.62
CA SER A 40 4.78 13.26 -8.40
C SER A 40 3.94 12.92 -7.18
N ALA A 41 4.56 12.34 -6.16
CA ALA A 41 3.91 12.11 -4.87
C ALA A 41 3.40 13.42 -4.22
N LYS A 42 4.07 14.55 -4.51
CA LYS A 42 3.65 15.89 -4.09
C LYS A 42 2.33 16.29 -4.77
N GLU A 43 2.22 16.13 -6.09
CA GLU A 43 0.97 16.39 -6.83
C GLU A 43 -0.16 15.46 -6.37
N VAL A 44 0.14 14.18 -6.11
CA VAL A 44 -0.83 13.25 -5.52
C VAL A 44 -1.34 13.76 -4.18
N ALA A 45 -0.44 14.20 -3.29
CA ALA A 45 -0.82 14.73 -1.98
C ALA A 45 -1.63 16.03 -2.09
N GLU A 46 -1.23 16.95 -2.96
CA GLU A 46 -1.92 18.22 -3.20
C GLU A 46 -3.32 17.99 -3.77
N TYR A 47 -3.44 17.16 -4.79
CA TYR A 47 -4.72 16.80 -5.39
C TYR A 47 -5.63 16.11 -4.39
N ALA A 48 -5.13 15.12 -3.64
CA ALA A 48 -5.92 14.36 -2.67
C ALA A 48 -6.37 15.21 -1.46
N ARG A 49 -5.60 16.23 -1.07
CA ARG A 49 -6.05 17.22 -0.06
C ARG A 49 -7.17 18.09 -0.59
N ALA A 50 -7.05 18.59 -1.82
CA ALA A 50 -8.07 19.42 -2.44
C ALA A 50 -9.34 18.62 -2.79
N ASN A 51 -9.21 17.30 -3.01
CA ASN A 51 -10.26 16.43 -3.49
C ASN A 51 -10.39 15.17 -2.61
N PRO A 52 -10.86 15.31 -1.35
CA PRO A 52 -10.92 14.20 -0.41
C PRO A 52 -11.81 13.07 -0.93
N GLY A 53 -11.30 11.83 -0.88
CA GLY A 53 -12.02 10.64 -1.33
C GLY A 53 -12.08 10.46 -2.85
N LYS A 54 -11.40 11.28 -3.66
CA LYS A 54 -11.36 11.12 -5.12
C LYS A 54 -10.29 10.16 -5.62
N LEU A 55 -9.27 9.88 -4.80
CA LEU A 55 -8.24 8.90 -5.13
C LEU A 55 -8.39 7.66 -4.26
N SER A 56 -8.35 6.51 -4.91
CA SER A 56 -8.30 5.18 -4.32
C SER A 56 -6.88 4.61 -4.37
N TYR A 57 -6.54 3.74 -3.42
CA TYR A 57 -5.30 2.99 -3.46
C TYR A 57 -5.50 1.50 -3.16
N CYS A 58 -4.83 0.67 -3.93
CA CYS A 58 -4.90 -0.78 -3.81
C CYS A 58 -3.77 -1.31 -2.92
N SER A 59 -4.07 -2.40 -2.22
CA SER A 59 -3.06 -3.14 -1.44
C SER A 59 -3.33 -4.63 -1.52
N GLY A 60 -2.31 -5.43 -1.19
CA GLY A 60 -2.46 -6.88 -1.03
C GLY A 60 -3.27 -7.32 0.19
N GLY A 61 -3.89 -6.39 0.94
CA GLY A 61 -4.80 -6.67 2.04
C GLY A 61 -4.55 -5.82 3.27
N SER A 62 -5.54 -5.77 4.16
CA SER A 62 -5.43 -5.04 5.42
C SER A 62 -4.31 -5.60 6.30
N GLY A 63 -3.42 -4.72 6.76
CA GLY A 63 -2.28 -5.06 7.62
C GLY A 63 -1.03 -5.58 6.90
N THR A 64 -1.04 -5.55 5.57
CA THR A 64 0.17 -5.67 4.75
C THR A 64 1.04 -4.42 4.84
N ALA A 65 2.31 -4.52 4.46
CA ALA A 65 3.21 -3.35 4.42
C ALA A 65 2.65 -2.25 3.51
N ALA A 66 2.11 -2.61 2.34
CA ALA A 66 1.43 -1.71 1.41
C ALA A 66 0.29 -0.91 2.07
N HIS A 67 -0.58 -1.58 2.84
CA HIS A 67 -1.65 -0.92 3.58
C HIS A 67 -1.10 0.07 4.61
N ILE A 68 -0.11 -0.34 5.41
CA ILE A 68 0.47 0.53 6.43
C ILE A 68 1.16 1.74 5.80
N VAL A 69 1.88 1.57 4.69
CA VAL A 69 2.52 2.67 3.96
C VAL A 69 1.47 3.64 3.39
N GLY A 70 0.36 3.13 2.85
CA GLY A 70 -0.74 3.96 2.38
C GLY A 70 -1.38 4.79 3.51
N GLU A 71 -1.62 4.18 4.67
CA GLU A 71 -2.12 4.91 5.84
C GLU A 71 -1.11 5.92 6.39
N LEU A 72 0.19 5.59 6.43
CA LEU A 72 1.25 6.54 6.80
C LEU A 72 1.31 7.72 5.82
N PHE A 73 1.14 7.47 4.51
CA PHE A 73 1.04 8.53 3.52
C PHE A 73 -0.15 9.43 3.80
N ARG A 74 -1.34 8.87 4.06
CA ARG A 74 -2.55 9.64 4.42
C ARG A 74 -2.33 10.51 5.65
N MET A 75 -1.78 9.94 6.72
CA MET A 75 -1.51 10.65 7.97
C MET A 75 -0.52 11.81 7.78
N ASN A 76 0.62 11.54 7.14
CA ASN A 76 1.69 12.52 6.97
C ASN A 76 1.31 13.63 5.98
N THR A 77 0.49 13.33 4.98
CA THR A 77 0.06 14.30 3.97
C THR A 77 -1.28 14.96 4.27
N GLN A 78 -1.94 14.53 5.35
CA GLN A 78 -3.29 14.94 5.75
C GLN A 78 -4.30 14.77 4.61
N THR A 79 -4.20 13.64 3.88
CA THR A 79 -5.06 13.32 2.73
C THR A 79 -6.12 12.29 3.08
N ASN A 80 -7.21 12.29 2.31
CA ASN A 80 -8.22 11.24 2.39
C ASN A 80 -8.19 10.38 1.12
N LEU A 81 -7.51 9.24 1.18
CA LEU A 81 -7.50 8.22 0.14
C LEU A 81 -8.41 7.06 0.51
N ILE A 82 -9.08 6.45 -0.47
CA ILE A 82 -9.93 5.28 -0.27
C ILE A 82 -9.07 4.01 -0.37
N HIS A 83 -8.98 3.24 0.70
CA HIS A 83 -8.28 1.95 0.70
C HIS A 83 -9.13 0.85 0.06
N VAL A 84 -8.57 0.15 -0.94
CA VAL A 84 -9.19 -0.99 -1.61
C VAL A 84 -8.38 -2.26 -1.32
N PRO A 85 -8.72 -3.02 -0.28
CA PRO A 85 -7.99 -4.23 0.09
C PRO A 85 -8.30 -5.39 -0.86
N HIS A 86 -7.28 -6.19 -1.19
CA HIS A 86 -7.42 -7.43 -1.95
C HIS A 86 -6.84 -8.61 -1.16
N THR A 87 -7.08 -9.83 -1.62
CA THR A 87 -6.58 -11.09 -1.02
C THR A 87 -5.15 -11.43 -1.47
N GLY A 88 -4.31 -10.41 -1.64
CA GLY A 88 -2.91 -10.54 -2.08
C GLY A 88 -2.54 -9.55 -3.19
N THR A 89 -1.24 -9.33 -3.37
CA THR A 89 -0.70 -8.34 -4.33
C THR A 89 -1.08 -8.65 -5.78
N ALA A 90 -1.11 -9.93 -6.18
CA ALA A 90 -1.52 -10.32 -7.53
C ALA A 90 -2.97 -9.90 -7.84
N ALA A 91 -3.90 -10.13 -6.92
CA ALA A 91 -5.29 -9.71 -7.07
C ALA A 91 -5.43 -8.18 -7.09
N ALA A 92 -4.63 -7.47 -6.28
CA ALA A 92 -4.58 -6.01 -6.29
C ALA A 92 -4.13 -5.45 -7.65
N TYR A 93 -3.14 -6.07 -8.29
CA TYR A 93 -2.67 -5.66 -9.61
C TYR A 93 -3.73 -5.81 -10.70
N LEU A 94 -4.58 -6.85 -10.65
CA LEU A 94 -5.67 -6.98 -11.63
C LEU A 94 -6.64 -5.79 -11.57
N THR A 95 -6.99 -5.34 -10.37
CA THR A 95 -7.85 -4.17 -10.16
C THR A 95 -7.15 -2.87 -10.54
N PHE A 96 -5.87 -2.74 -10.21
CA PHE A 96 -5.06 -1.58 -10.56
C PHE A 96 -4.92 -1.45 -12.09
N LEU A 97 -4.46 -2.49 -12.78
CA LEU A 97 -4.24 -2.51 -14.23
C LEU A 97 -5.52 -2.39 -15.04
N SER A 98 -6.67 -2.79 -14.49
CA SER A 98 -7.98 -2.57 -15.12
C SER A 98 -8.51 -1.14 -14.95
N GLY A 99 -7.76 -0.26 -14.28
CA GLY A 99 -8.15 1.14 -14.04
C GLY A 99 -9.21 1.31 -12.96
N ASN A 100 -9.52 0.27 -12.19
CA ASN A 100 -10.48 0.31 -11.09
C ASN A 100 -9.86 0.82 -9.77
N CYS A 101 -8.56 1.14 -9.80
CA CYS A 101 -7.81 1.72 -8.70
C CYS A 101 -6.90 2.82 -9.23
N ASP A 102 -6.76 3.93 -8.50
CA ASP A 102 -5.99 5.09 -8.99
C ASP A 102 -4.51 4.96 -8.64
N LEU A 103 -4.22 4.49 -7.43
CA LEU A 103 -2.88 4.38 -6.86
C LEU A 103 -2.61 2.96 -6.35
N MET A 104 -1.33 2.65 -6.17
CA MET A 104 -0.87 1.45 -5.48
C MET A 104 0.38 1.78 -4.68
N PHE A 105 0.45 1.27 -3.46
CA PHE A 105 1.70 1.22 -2.69
C PHE A 105 2.19 -0.22 -2.73
N ASP A 106 3.40 -0.45 -3.23
CA ASP A 106 3.93 -1.80 -3.33
C ASP A 106 5.45 -1.83 -3.29
N GLY A 107 6.03 -3.01 -3.08
CA GLY A 107 7.46 -3.23 -3.17
C GLY A 107 7.97 -3.09 -4.60
N LEU A 108 9.13 -2.46 -4.79
CA LEU A 108 9.73 -2.28 -6.12
C LEU A 108 9.89 -3.60 -6.90
N GLY A 109 10.20 -4.70 -6.21
CA GLY A 109 10.38 -6.00 -6.87
C GLY A 109 9.11 -6.55 -7.53
N THR A 110 7.95 -6.36 -6.91
CA THR A 110 6.65 -6.78 -7.45
C THR A 110 6.09 -5.77 -8.43
N ALA A 111 6.43 -4.48 -8.27
CA ALA A 111 5.98 -3.43 -9.15
C ALA A 111 6.76 -3.30 -10.46
N ALA A 112 8.05 -3.66 -10.47
CA ALA A 112 8.94 -3.47 -11.62
C ALA A 112 8.40 -3.98 -12.97
N PRO A 113 7.69 -5.13 -13.07
CA PRO A 113 7.13 -5.60 -14.34
C PRO A 113 6.00 -4.74 -14.93
N TYR A 114 5.47 -3.78 -14.16
CA TYR A 114 4.29 -2.99 -14.50
C TYR A 114 4.57 -1.48 -14.63
N LEU A 115 5.82 -1.06 -14.47
CA LEU A 115 6.29 0.30 -14.72
C LEU A 115 6.68 0.47 -16.19
#